data_AF-X2C5B5-F1
#
_entry.id   AF-X2C5B5-F1
#
_cell.length_a   1.000
_cell.length_b   1.000
_cell.length_c   1.000
_cell.angle_alpha   90.00
_cell.angle_beta   90.00
_cell.angle_gamma   90.00
#
_symmetry.space_group_name_H-M   'P 1'
#
loop_
_entity.id
_entity.type
_entity.pdbx_description
1 polymer ?
#
loop_
_entity_poly.entity_id
_entity_poly.type
_entity_poly.pdbx_seq_one_letter_code
_entity_poly.pdbx_strand_id
1 'polypeptide(L)'
;LVDSRDITELQLKQLGCQLIIRKKEALQQPPPAAPVIAMPPSYQHTMLPSPPPAAPASAPPSSPPLALALPPPAKTSSSSHPPLKCPMAGTFYRNPAPGEPPFVK
;
A
#
# COMPACT_ATOMS: atom_id res chain seq x y z
N LEU A 1 -26.15 -10.01 7.95
CA LEU A 1 -25.33 -11.09 7.35
C LEU A 1 -25.53 -10.99 5.84
N VAL A 2 -24.49 -11.13 5.02
CA VAL A 2 -24.76 -11.44 3.60
C VAL A 2 -25.10 -12.93 3.59
N ASP A 3 -26.35 -13.27 3.33
CA ASP A 3 -26.72 -14.68 3.18
C ASP A 3 -26.05 -15.20 1.90
N SER A 4 -25.58 -16.45 1.88
CA SER A 4 -24.77 -16.96 0.76
C SER A 4 -25.53 -16.97 -0.58
N ARG A 5 -26.87 -16.86 -0.50
CA ARG A 5 -27.84 -16.85 -1.61
C ARG A 5 -27.97 -15.46 -2.26
N ASP A 6 -27.46 -14.43 -1.58
CA ASP A 6 -27.74 -13.02 -1.79
C ASP A 6 -26.54 -12.27 -2.40
N ILE A 7 -25.81 -12.88 -3.35
CA ILE A 7 -24.43 -12.48 -3.71
C ILE A 7 -24.19 -12.19 -5.22
N THR A 8 -23.36 -11.17 -5.58
CA THR A 8 -23.02 -10.77 -7.00
C THR A 8 -21.62 -10.09 -7.28
N GLU A 9 -21.31 -8.76 -7.07
CA GLU A 9 -19.96 -8.05 -7.31
C GLU A 9 -19.44 -6.82 -6.38
N LEU A 10 -18.92 -6.93 -5.11
CA LEU A 10 -18.57 -5.82 -4.14
C LEU A 10 -17.30 -6.03 -3.26
N GLN A 11 -16.47 -5.01 -3.02
CA GLN A 11 -15.02 -5.24 -2.97
C GLN A 11 -14.30 -5.12 -1.59
N LEU A 12 -13.33 -5.99 -1.29
CA LEU A 12 -12.48 -6.00 -0.07
C LEU A 12 -10.99 -6.08 -0.45
N LYS A 13 -10.17 -5.08 -0.09
CA LYS A 13 -8.72 -5.09 -0.37
C LYS A 13 -7.86 -5.02 0.91
N GLN A 14 -7.01 -6.02 1.16
CA GLN A 14 -6.07 -6.08 2.28
C GLN A 14 -4.77 -6.79 1.90
N LEU A 15 -3.63 -6.32 2.42
CA LEU A 15 -2.30 -6.95 2.27
C LEU A 15 -1.90 -7.25 0.81
N GLY A 16 -2.43 -6.51 -0.15
CA GLY A 16 -2.26 -6.74 -1.60
C GLY A 16 -3.37 -7.56 -2.27
N CYS A 17 -4.13 -8.35 -1.51
CA CYS A 17 -5.27 -9.14 -2.00
C CYS A 17 -6.51 -8.26 -2.23
N GLN A 18 -7.32 -8.52 -3.27
CA GLN A 18 -8.61 -7.86 -3.55
C GLN A 18 -9.71 -8.89 -3.86
N LEU A 19 -10.84 -8.84 -3.15
CA LEU A 19 -12.04 -9.72 -3.20
C LEU A 19 -13.27 -8.92 -3.67
N ILE A 20 -14.33 -9.57 -4.23
CA ILE A 20 -15.49 -8.90 -4.90
C ILE A 20 -16.86 -9.73 -4.79
N ILE A 21 -17.87 -9.30 -3.97
CA ILE A 21 -19.23 -9.88 -3.60
C ILE A 21 -20.47 -8.86 -3.38
N ARG A 22 -21.28 -8.40 -4.39
CA ARG A 22 -22.57 -7.57 -4.27
C ARG A 22 -23.79 -8.49 -4.04
N LYS A 23 -24.93 -8.25 -4.73
CA LYS A 23 -26.21 -8.94 -4.63
C LYS A 23 -27.11 -8.76 -5.87
N LYS A 24 -27.97 -9.76 -6.13
CA LYS A 24 -28.85 -9.85 -7.31
C LYS A 24 -29.97 -8.80 -7.33
N GLU A 25 -30.47 -8.38 -6.18
CA GLU A 25 -31.50 -7.33 -6.05
C GLU A 25 -30.97 -5.93 -6.41
N ALA A 26 -29.65 -5.72 -6.35
CA ALA A 26 -28.99 -4.48 -6.75
C ALA A 26 -28.77 -4.36 -8.29
N LEU A 27 -29.30 -5.31 -9.07
CA LEU A 27 -29.36 -5.27 -10.53
C LEU A 27 -30.79 -4.99 -11.03
N GLN A 28 -31.52 -4.09 -10.37
CA GLN A 28 -32.62 -3.40 -11.07
C GLN A 28 -32.02 -2.72 -12.30
N GLN A 29 -32.53 -3.08 -13.47
CA GLN A 29 -32.05 -2.56 -14.76
C GLN A 29 -32.10 -1.03 -14.73
N PRO A 30 -31.09 -0.32 -15.28
CA PRO A 30 -31.25 1.09 -15.60
C PRO A 30 -32.52 1.26 -16.45
N PRO A 31 -33.35 2.29 -16.21
CA PRO A 31 -34.43 2.60 -17.13
C PRO A 31 -33.86 2.79 -18.54
N PRO A 32 -34.58 2.39 -19.60
CA PRO A 32 -34.08 2.45 -20.96
C PRO A 32 -33.59 3.86 -21.29
N ALA A 33 -32.37 3.95 -21.83
CA ALA A 33 -31.69 5.22 -22.04
C ALA A 33 -32.51 6.15 -22.94
N ALA A 34 -32.75 7.38 -22.47
CA ALA A 34 -33.26 8.45 -23.32
C ALA A 34 -32.25 8.74 -24.46
N PRO A 35 -32.73 9.13 -25.66
CA PRO A 35 -31.86 9.32 -26.82
C PRO A 35 -30.80 10.39 -26.56
N VAL A 36 -29.55 10.04 -26.86
CA VAL A 36 -28.39 10.92 -26.72
C VAL A 36 -28.45 12.04 -27.73
N ILE A 37 -28.59 13.29 -27.25
CA ILE A 37 -28.37 14.48 -28.08
C ILE A 37 -26.85 14.60 -28.32
N ALA A 38 -26.46 14.67 -29.60
CA ALA A 38 -25.06 14.78 -29.98
C ALA A 38 -24.45 16.10 -29.49
N MET A 39 -23.41 16.02 -28.65
CA MET A 39 -22.55 17.17 -28.35
C MET A 39 -21.55 17.40 -29.50
N PRO A 40 -21.20 18.65 -29.81
CA PRO A 40 -20.16 18.96 -30.81
C PRO A 40 -18.77 18.50 -30.31
N PRO A 41 -17.84 18.16 -31.21
CA PRO A 41 -16.50 17.72 -30.84
C PRO A 41 -15.68 18.83 -30.18
N SER A 42 -15.05 18.50 -29.05
CA SER A 42 -14.10 19.39 -28.36
C SER A 42 -12.77 19.49 -29.10
N TYR A 43 -12.19 20.69 -29.12
CA TYR A 43 -10.91 20.98 -29.75
C TYR A 43 -9.74 20.13 -29.20
N GLN A 44 -8.90 19.66 -30.11
CA GLN A 44 -7.67 18.92 -29.78
C GLN A 44 -6.61 19.88 -29.23
N HIS A 45 -6.10 19.62 -28.02
CA HIS A 45 -4.92 20.30 -27.51
C HIS A 45 -3.65 19.54 -27.92
N THR A 46 -2.81 20.18 -28.74
CA THR A 46 -1.48 19.67 -29.10
C THR A 46 -0.58 19.64 -27.85
N MET A 47 -0.09 18.45 -27.50
CA MET A 47 0.95 18.28 -26.47
C MET A 47 2.33 18.49 -27.08
N LEU A 48 3.16 19.33 -26.44
CA LEU A 48 4.56 19.53 -26.81
C LEU A 48 5.42 18.39 -26.23
N PRO A 49 6.47 17.90 -26.93
CA PRO A 49 7.38 16.90 -26.38
C PRO A 49 8.09 17.38 -25.10
N SER A 50 8.09 16.54 -24.07
CA SER A 50 8.87 16.75 -22.85
C SER A 50 10.37 16.48 -23.09
N PRO A 51 11.28 17.22 -22.44
CA PRO A 51 12.72 17.01 -22.59
C PRO A 51 13.20 15.68 -21.99
N PRO A 52 14.32 15.12 -22.47
CA PRO A 52 14.88 13.89 -21.94
C PRO A 52 15.35 14.04 -20.48
N PRO A 53 15.31 12.96 -19.67
CA PRO A 53 15.78 12.99 -18.29
C PRO A 53 17.30 13.22 -18.21
N ALA A 54 17.73 14.00 -17.23
CA ALA A 54 19.16 14.21 -16.94
C ALA A 54 19.81 12.92 -16.41
N ALA A 55 21.08 12.70 -16.78
CA ALA A 55 21.85 11.54 -16.32
C ALA A 55 22.12 11.60 -14.80
N PRO A 56 22.12 10.46 -14.09
CA PRO A 56 22.42 10.43 -12.66
C PRO A 56 23.88 10.81 -12.39
N ALA A 57 24.08 11.69 -11.41
CA ALA A 57 25.41 12.05 -10.92
C ALA A 57 26.02 10.88 -10.11
N SER A 58 27.33 10.68 -10.25
CA SER A 58 28.08 9.69 -9.47
C SER A 58 28.11 10.09 -7.99
N ALA A 59 27.66 9.18 -7.11
CA ALA A 59 27.78 9.35 -5.67
C ALA A 59 29.21 9.00 -5.20
N PRO A 60 29.79 9.71 -4.22
CA PRO A 60 31.11 9.37 -3.68
C PRO A 60 31.08 8.01 -2.95
N PRO A 61 32.21 7.28 -2.89
CA PRO A 61 32.29 6.00 -2.20
C PRO A 61 32.03 6.16 -0.70
N SER A 62 31.01 5.47 -0.19
CA SER A 62 30.75 5.39 1.25
C SER A 62 31.87 4.61 1.94
N SER A 63 32.34 5.11 3.08
CA SER A 63 33.24 4.35 3.96
C SER A 63 32.53 3.09 4.51
N PRO A 64 33.28 2.01 4.81
CA PRO A 64 32.73 0.83 5.44
C PRO A 64 32.27 1.17 6.87
N PRO A 65 31.10 0.68 7.32
CA PRO A 65 30.63 0.93 8.68
C PRO A 65 31.58 0.29 9.71
N LEU A 66 31.87 1.02 10.78
CA LEU A 66 32.60 0.49 11.94
C LEU A 66 31.84 -0.71 12.52
N ALA A 67 32.53 -1.83 12.67
CA ALA A 67 31.98 -3.06 13.23
C ALA A 67 31.74 -2.90 14.75
N LEU A 68 30.58 -2.35 15.11
CA LEU A 68 30.07 -2.39 16.48
C LEU A 68 29.72 -3.84 16.84
N ALA A 69 30.22 -4.31 17.99
CA ALA A 69 29.88 -5.62 18.50
C ALA A 69 28.37 -5.74 18.73
N LEU A 70 27.72 -6.64 18.00
CA LEU A 70 26.29 -6.91 18.18
C LEU A 70 26.07 -7.53 19.57
N PRO A 71 25.07 -7.07 20.35
CA PRO A 71 24.71 -7.72 21.59
C PRO A 71 24.25 -9.17 21.31
N PRO A 72 24.45 -10.11 22.26
CA PRO A 72 24.04 -11.50 22.08
C PRO A 72 22.53 -11.58 21.83
N PRO A 73 22.05 -12.52 20.99
CA PRO A 73 20.64 -12.66 20.69
C PRO A 73 19.85 -12.91 21.98
N ALA A 74 18.78 -12.13 22.18
CA ALA A 74 17.91 -12.27 23.33
C ALA A 74 17.27 -13.67 23.35
N LYS A 75 17.15 -14.26 24.55
CA LYS A 75 16.50 -15.56 24.74
C LYS A 75 15.06 -15.48 24.25
N THR A 76 14.72 -16.26 23.22
CA THR A 76 13.38 -16.30 22.65
C THR A 76 12.44 -17.06 23.58
N SER A 77 11.58 -16.34 24.30
CA SER A 77 10.39 -16.93 24.93
C SER A 77 9.46 -17.47 23.84
N SER A 78 8.80 -18.62 24.10
CA SER A 78 7.83 -19.19 23.16
C SER A 78 6.56 -18.35 23.10
N SER A 79 6.56 -17.31 22.27
CA SER A 79 5.36 -16.53 21.96
C SER A 79 4.37 -17.35 21.14
N SER A 80 3.09 -17.25 21.47
CA SER A 80 1.99 -17.74 20.61
C SER A 80 1.76 -16.87 19.37
N HIS A 81 2.38 -15.69 19.30
CA HIS A 81 2.19 -14.73 18.22
C HIS A 81 3.24 -14.91 17.12
N PRO A 82 2.89 -14.64 15.84
CA PRO A 82 3.85 -14.65 14.73
C PRO A 82 5.04 -13.70 14.97
N PRO A 83 6.26 -14.07 14.52
CA PRO A 83 7.46 -13.25 14.74
C PRO A 83 7.45 -11.99 13.87
N LEU A 84 7.50 -10.82 14.52
CA LEU A 84 7.64 -9.52 13.85
C LEU A 84 9.13 -9.24 13.55
N LYS A 85 9.56 -9.45 12.31
CA LYS A 85 10.93 -9.19 11.85
C LYS A 85 11.10 -7.73 11.40
N CYS A 86 12.31 -7.19 11.50
CA CYS A 86 12.63 -5.91 10.85
C CYS A 86 12.71 -6.10 9.31
N PRO A 87 12.16 -5.17 8.51
CA PRO A 87 12.25 -5.22 7.05
C PRO A 87 13.61 -4.76 6.51
N MET A 88 14.39 -4.05 7.32
CA MET A 88 15.68 -3.45 6.98
C MET A 88 16.64 -3.53 8.16
N ALA A 89 17.94 -3.43 7.90
CA ALA A 89 18.96 -3.27 8.93
C ALA A 89 18.93 -1.85 9.53
N GLY A 90 19.19 -1.73 10.83
CA GLY A 90 19.20 -0.45 11.54
C GLY A 90 19.08 -0.62 13.05
N THR A 91 18.99 0.50 13.77
CA THR A 91 18.82 0.53 15.22
C THR A 91 17.34 0.42 15.59
N PHE A 92 16.99 -0.53 16.44
CA PHE A 92 15.62 -0.66 16.96
C PHE A 92 15.42 0.25 18.18
N TYR A 93 14.37 1.08 18.16
CA TYR A 93 13.97 1.94 19.28
C TYR A 93 12.62 1.51 19.87
N ARG A 94 12.53 1.42 21.20
CA ARG A 94 11.28 1.11 21.93
C ARG A 94 10.37 2.34 22.12
N ASN A 95 10.96 3.54 22.11
CA ASN A 95 10.37 4.82 22.45
C ASN A 95 10.61 5.81 21.29
N PRO A 96 9.76 6.83 21.09
CA PRO A 96 9.95 7.81 20.02
C PRO A 96 11.09 8.80 20.29
N ALA A 97 11.38 9.09 21.56
CA ALA A 97 12.48 9.95 21.99
C ALA A 97 12.96 9.55 23.41
N PRO A 98 14.11 10.04 23.90
CA PRO A 98 14.54 9.81 25.28
C PRO A 98 13.52 10.35 26.29
N GLY A 99 13.13 9.55 27.27
CA GLY A 99 12.16 9.92 28.32
C GLY A 99 10.68 9.73 27.94
N GLU A 100 10.35 9.65 26.66
CA GLU A 100 8.97 9.40 26.18
C GLU A 100 8.52 7.94 26.42
N PRO A 101 7.20 7.64 26.49
CA PRO A 101 6.71 6.28 26.71
C PRO A 101 6.97 5.36 25.50
N PRO A 102 7.00 4.03 25.70
CA PRO A 102 7.22 3.09 24.62
C PRO A 102 6.00 2.99 23.69
N PHE A 103 6.23 2.66 22.42
CA PHE A 103 5.17 2.50 21.41
C PHE A 103 4.15 1.40 21.75
N VAL A 104 4.60 0.37 22.48
CA VAL A 104 3.82 -0.78 22.94
C VAL A 104 4.23 -1.09 24.38
N LYS A 105 3.28 -1.52 25.20
CA LYS A 105 3.48 -1.92 26.60
C LYS A 105 3.53 -3.44 26.73
#